data_AF-A0A920T488-F1
#
_entry.id   AF-A0A920T488-F1
#
_cell.length_a   1.000
_cell.length_b   1.000
_cell.length_c   1.000
_cell.angle_alpha   90.00
_cell.angle_beta   90.00
_cell.angle_gamma   90.00
#
_symmetry.space_group_name_H-M   'P 1'
#
loop_
_entity.id
_entity.type
_entity.pdbx_description
1 polymer ?
#
loop_
_entity_poly.entity_id
_entity_poly.type
_entity_poly.pdbx_seq_one_letter_code
_entity_poly.pdbx_strand_id
1 'polypeptide(L)'
;MAEDKPERVDAYLVAGGRFHDIDYARLELLKLLSEHPYIRVKVGSDYEDTASITSASMLISYTCDIRPSESAQIGIRDWVNDGGRWLALMEQILH
;
A
#
# COMPACT_ATOMS: atom_id res chain seq x y z
N MET A 1 10.80 28.98 -15.66
CA MET A 1 11.11 27.83 -14.80
C MET A 1 9.92 26.89 -14.91
N ALA A 2 10.03 25.81 -15.69
CA ALA A 2 8.98 24.80 -15.69
C ALA A 2 9.02 24.13 -14.31
N GLU A 3 7.97 24.29 -13.50
CA GLU A 3 7.82 23.46 -12.31
C GLU A 3 7.80 22.00 -12.79
N ASP A 4 8.77 21.23 -12.32
CA ASP A 4 8.87 19.80 -12.58
C ASP A 4 7.64 19.16 -11.91
N LYS A 5 6.58 18.96 -12.70
CA LYS A 5 5.35 18.38 -12.19
C LYS A 5 5.65 16.92 -11.87
N PRO A 6 5.46 16.49 -10.61
CA PRO A 6 5.72 15.10 -10.24
C PRO A 6 4.92 14.16 -11.14
N GLU A 7 5.59 13.13 -11.66
CA GLU A 7 4.98 12.08 -12.46
C GLU A 7 3.87 11.41 -11.66
N ARG A 8 2.83 10.94 -12.36
CA ARG A 8 1.71 10.23 -11.72
C ARG A 8 2.23 9.02 -10.95
N VAL A 9 1.76 8.85 -9.72
CA VAL A 9 2.05 7.69 -8.87
C VAL A 9 0.74 6.93 -8.64
N ASP A 10 0.68 5.68 -9.11
CA ASP A 10 -0.42 4.78 -8.76
C ASP A 10 0.00 4.00 -7.51
N ALA A 11 -0.68 4.26 -6.39
CA ALA A 11 -0.43 3.65 -5.10
C ALA A 11 -1.56 2.67 -4.72
N TYR A 12 -1.19 1.59 -4.05
CA TYR A 12 -2.13 0.67 -3.42
C TYR A 12 -1.98 0.76 -1.89
N LEU A 13 -3.06 1.05 -1.18
CA LEU A 13 -3.10 1.07 0.29
C LEU A 13 -3.82 -0.19 0.79
N VAL A 14 -3.11 -1.03 1.53
CA VAL A 14 -3.71 -2.12 2.31
C VAL A 14 -3.98 -1.60 3.71
N ALA A 15 -5.25 -1.46 4.07
CA ALA A 15 -5.69 -1.06 5.40
C ALA A 15 -6.74 -2.05 5.91
N GLY A 16 -6.32 -2.90 6.86
CA GLY A 16 -7.17 -3.97 7.38
C GLY A 16 -6.62 -4.57 8.67
N GLY A 17 -7.49 -5.11 9.51
CA GLY A 17 -7.08 -5.81 10.73
C GLY A 17 -8.21 -5.93 11.73
N ARG A 18 -7.98 -6.74 12.76
CA ARG A 18 -8.96 -6.99 13.83
C ARG A 18 -8.80 -6.05 15.03
N PHE A 19 -7.65 -5.41 15.13
CA PHE A 19 -7.27 -4.57 16.26
C PHE A 19 -6.97 -3.16 15.75
N HIS A 20 -7.27 -2.16 16.58
CA HIS A 20 -7.24 -0.72 16.28
C HIS A 20 -8.36 -0.22 15.37
N ASP A 21 -8.56 1.10 15.41
CA ASP A 21 -9.46 1.81 14.51
C ASP A 21 -8.79 1.96 13.13
N ILE A 22 -8.85 0.88 12.35
CA ILE A 22 -8.32 0.83 10.98
C ILE A 22 -9.02 1.87 10.09
N ASP A 23 -10.30 2.17 10.35
CA ASP A 23 -11.05 3.13 9.57
C ASP A 23 -10.50 4.55 9.76
N TYR A 24 -10.18 4.92 11.00
CA TYR A 24 -9.50 6.18 11.31
C TYR A 24 -8.13 6.26 10.63
N ALA A 25 -7.28 5.24 10.79
CA ALA A 25 -5.95 5.23 10.19
C ALA A 25 -6.00 5.31 8.66
N ARG A 26 -6.91 4.55 8.03
CA ARG A 26 -7.14 4.61 6.58
C ARG A 26 -7.55 6.02 6.15
N LEU A 27 -8.46 6.66 6.87
CA LEU A 27 -8.89 8.02 6.56
C LEU A 27 -7.73 9.02 6.65
N GLU A 28 -6.94 8.98 7.71
CA GLU A 28 -5.81 9.90 7.90
C GLU A 28 -4.72 9.69 6.83
N LEU A 29 -4.42 8.43 6.48
CA LEU A 29 -3.51 8.13 5.38
C LEU A 29 -4.03 8.64 4.03
N LEU A 30 -5.32 8.47 3.74
CA LEU A 30 -5.92 9.01 2.51
C LEU A 30 -5.91 10.53 2.47
N LYS A 31 -6.11 11.22 3.61
CA LYS A 31 -5.97 12.68 3.69
C LYS A 31 -4.55 13.11 3.34
N LEU A 32 -3.54 12.50 3.95
CA LEU A 32 -2.13 12.79 3.66
C LEU A 32 -1.79 12.55 2.19
N LEU A 33 -2.22 11.41 1.62
CA LEU A 33 -1.98 11.11 0.20
C LEU A 33 -2.72 12.08 -0.73
N SER A 34 -3.88 12.61 -0.31
CA SER A 34 -4.65 13.59 -1.10
C SER A 34 -3.99 14.97 -1.18
N GLU A 35 -3.06 15.30 -0.27
CA GLU A 35 -2.24 16.52 -0.35
C GLU A 35 -1.30 16.50 -1.58
N HIS A 36 -1.13 15.33 -2.20
CA HIS A 36 -0.32 15.12 -3.39
C HIS A 36 -1.20 14.75 -4.60
N PRO A 37 -1.62 15.73 -5.45
CA PRO A 37 -2.61 15.50 -6.51
C PRO A 37 -2.22 14.50 -7.61
N TYR A 38 -0.92 14.19 -7.71
CA TYR A 38 -0.34 13.23 -8.65
C TYR A 38 -0.44 11.78 -8.15
N ILE A 39 -0.81 11.56 -6.89
CA ILE A 39 -1.00 10.22 -6.32
C ILE A 39 -2.45 9.78 -6.56
N ARG A 40 -2.61 8.59 -7.14
CA ARG A 40 -3.90 7.89 -7.28
C ARG A 40 -3.86 6.65 -6.41
N VAL A 41 -4.81 6.53 -5.50
CA VAL A 41 -4.81 5.47 -4.49
C VAL A 41 -5.96 4.51 -4.75
N LYS A 42 -5.65 3.21 -4.87
CA LYS A 42 -6.61 2.12 -4.69
C LYS A 42 -6.45 1.56 -3.29
N VAL A 43 -7.54 1.14 -2.66
CA VAL A 43 -7.54 0.63 -1.28
C VAL A 43 -8.05 -0.81 -1.24
N GLY A 44 -7.35 -1.67 -0.51
CA GLY A 44 -7.75 -3.05 -0.20
C GLY A 44 -7.73 -3.33 1.30
N SER A 45 -8.50 -4.34 1.72
CA SER A 45 -8.54 -4.82 3.11
C SER A 45 -7.41 -5.79 3.45
N ASP A 46 -6.79 -6.39 2.44
CA ASP A 46 -5.77 -7.43 2.54
C ASP A 46 -4.85 -7.38 1.31
N TYR A 47 -3.98 -8.37 1.18
CA TYR A 47 -2.94 -8.43 0.16
C TYR A 47 -3.32 -9.30 -1.05
N GLU A 48 -4.57 -9.78 -1.13
CA GLU A 48 -4.92 -10.84 -2.09
C GLU A 48 -5.18 -10.32 -3.51
N ASP A 49 -5.47 -9.03 -3.68
CA ASP A 49 -5.56 -8.37 -5.00
C ASP A 49 -4.16 -8.06 -5.55
N THR A 50 -3.36 -9.12 -5.72
CA THR A 50 -1.97 -9.07 -6.15
C THR A 50 -1.83 -8.40 -7.51
N ALA A 51 -2.76 -8.64 -8.43
CA ALA A 51 -2.77 -7.99 -9.75
C ALA A 51 -2.80 -6.47 -9.64
N SER A 52 -3.60 -5.92 -8.73
CA SER A 52 -3.65 -4.48 -8.52
C SER A 52 -2.42 -3.96 -7.80
N ILE A 53 -1.90 -4.71 -6.81
CA ILE A 53 -0.68 -4.35 -6.08
C ILE A 53 0.51 -4.31 -7.04
N THR A 54 0.69 -5.31 -7.90
CA THR A 54 1.84 -5.37 -8.81
C THR A 54 1.72 -4.41 -10.00
N SER A 55 0.49 -3.98 -10.34
CA SER A 55 0.27 -2.90 -11.31
C SER A 55 0.57 -1.50 -10.77
N ALA A 56 0.63 -1.34 -9.43
CA ALA A 56 0.92 -0.09 -8.77
C ALA A 56 2.45 0.16 -8.73
N SER A 57 2.85 1.44 -8.64
CA SER A 57 4.24 1.82 -8.43
C SER A 57 4.63 1.83 -6.95
N MET A 58 3.65 1.85 -6.05
CA MET A 58 3.85 1.86 -4.61
C MET A 58 2.79 1.05 -3.86
N LEU A 59 3.22 0.31 -2.85
CA LEU A 59 2.38 -0.36 -1.86
C LEU A 59 2.57 0.32 -0.51
N ILE A 60 1.48 0.69 0.14
CA ILE A 60 1.44 1.17 1.52
C ILE A 60 0.64 0.15 2.32
N SER A 61 1.15 -0.30 3.47
CA SER A 61 0.37 -1.16 4.35
C SER A 61 0.28 -0.64 5.78
N TYR A 62 -0.95 -0.62 6.28
CA TYR A 62 -1.31 -0.41 7.67
C TYR A 62 -2.23 -1.56 8.08
N THR A 63 -1.64 -2.64 8.58
CA THR A 63 -2.38 -3.87 8.86
C THR A 63 -2.04 -4.46 10.21
N CYS A 64 -3.04 -5.01 10.89
CA CYS A 64 -2.87 -5.76 12.13
C CYS A 64 -3.39 -7.19 11.96
N ASP A 65 -2.54 -8.20 12.20
CA ASP A 65 -2.90 -9.63 12.09
C ASP A 65 -3.41 -10.05 10.70
N ILE A 66 -2.99 -9.34 9.64
CA ILE A 66 -3.22 -9.73 8.26
C ILE A 66 -1.90 -10.19 7.65
N ARG A 67 -1.93 -11.38 7.05
CA ARG A 67 -0.82 -11.95 6.30
C ARG A 67 -1.31 -12.28 4.88
N PRO A 68 -0.50 -11.99 3.85
CA PRO A 68 -0.81 -12.47 2.51
C PRO A 68 -0.79 -14.00 2.46
N SER A 69 -1.60 -14.58 1.59
CA SER A 69 -1.45 -15.97 1.14
C SER A 69 -0.04 -16.22 0.58
N GLU A 70 0.38 -17.48 0.49
CA GLU A 70 1.68 -17.84 -0.09
C GLU A 70 1.83 -17.31 -1.53
N SER A 71 0.76 -17.41 -2.33
CA SER A 71 0.72 -16.81 -3.68
C SER A 71 0.90 -15.30 -3.66
N ALA A 72 0.26 -14.60 -2.71
CA ALA A 72 0.40 -13.16 -2.60
C ALA A 72 1.79 -12.76 -2.08
N GLN A 73 2.37 -13.52 -1.16
CA GLN A 73 3.74 -13.33 -0.71
C GLN A 73 4.73 -13.42 -1.87
N ILE A 74 4.61 -14.45 -2.72
CA ILE A 74 5.47 -14.63 -3.89
C ILE A 74 5.29 -13.45 -4.87
N GLY A 75 4.05 -13.11 -5.23
CA GLY A 75 3.78 -12.03 -6.17
C GLY A 75 4.27 -10.66 -5.70
N ILE A 76 4.06 -10.33 -4.42
CA ILE A 76 4.52 -9.07 -3.83
C ILE A 76 6.04 -9.06 -3.72
N ARG A 77 6.66 -10.16 -3.29
CA ARG A 77 8.13 -10.28 -3.20
C ARG A 77 8.78 -10.08 -4.56
N ASP A 78 8.27 -10.75 -5.59
CA ASP A 78 8.84 -10.68 -6.93
C ASP A 78 8.68 -9.25 -7.50
N TRP A 79 7.53 -8.61 -7.28
CA TRP A 79 7.32 -7.20 -7.63
C TRP A 79 8.26 -6.23 -6.90
N VAL A 80 8.54 -6.44 -5.60
CA VAL A 80 9.54 -5.63 -4.86
C VAL A 80 10.93 -5.83 -5.47
N ASN A 81 11.31 -7.07 -5.80
CA ASN A 81 12.60 -7.36 -6.44
C ASN A 81 12.74 -6.68 -7.82
N ASP A 82 11.62 -6.52 -8.53
CA ASP A 82 11.56 -5.85 -9.83
C ASP A 82 11.47 -4.31 -9.74
N GLY A 83 11.61 -3.74 -8.53
CA GLY A 83 11.67 -2.29 -8.29
C GLY A 83 10.40 -1.68 -7.69
N GLY A 84 9.42 -2.51 -7.32
CA GLY A 84 8.27 -2.10 -6.53
C GLY A 84 8.66 -1.52 -5.18
N ARG A 85 7.94 -0.47 -4.74
CA ARG A 85 8.24 0.23 -3.49
C ARG A 85 7.19 -0.08 -2.43
N TRP A 86 7.59 -0.72 -1.34
CA TRP A 86 6.70 -1.04 -0.22
C TRP A 86 7.03 -0.24 1.03
N LEU A 87 6.07 0.54 1.51
CA LEU A 87 6.09 1.23 2.80
C LEU A 87 5.15 0.51 3.79
N ALA A 88 5.72 -0.18 4.77
CA ALA A 88 4.97 -0.83 5.85
C ALA A 88 4.99 0.05 7.12
N LEU A 89 3.81 0.46 7.60
CA LEU A 89 3.66 1.45 8.68
C LEU A 89 3.29 0.85 10.04
N MET A 90 2.96 -0.45 10.10
CA MET A 90 2.62 -1.15 11.34
C MET A 90 3.54 -2.35 11.52
N GLU A 91 4.03 -2.52 12.75
CA GLU A 91 4.95 -3.58 13.15
C GLU A 91 4.33 -4.96 12.86
N GLN A 92 4.81 -5.62 11.80
CA GLN A 92 4.61 -7.05 11.69
C GLN A 92 5.49 -7.70 12.75
N ILE A 93 4.90 -8.15 13.86
CA ILE A 93 5.57 -9.10 14.73
C ILE A 93 5.81 -10.35 13.88
N LEU A 94 7.00 -10.44 13.29
CA LEU A 94 7.59 -11.65 12.74
C LEU A 94 8.09 -12.44 13.95
N HIS A 95 7.42 -13.55 14.26
CA HIS A 95 7.98 -14.63 15.08
C HIS A 95 8.42 -15.75 14.16
#